data_AF-A0A6G3MIY0-F1
#
_entry.id   AF-A0A6G3MIY0-F1
#
_cell.length_a   1.000
_cell.length_b   1.000
_cell.length_c   1.000
_cell.angle_alpha   90.00
_cell.angle_beta   90.00
_cell.angle_gamma   90.00
#
_symmetry.space_group_name_H-M   'P 1'
#
loop_
_entity.id
_entity.type
_entity.pdbx_description
1 polymer ?
#
loop_
_entity_poly.entity_id
_entity_poly.type
_entity_poly.pdbx_seq_one_letter_code
_entity_poly.pdbx_strand_id
1 'polypeptide(L)'
;FKHEHKMKVLHGKYNLKIIINQERFDNKRKMPKINSLNLQFDPSLFNFTKIQSSEKILQFEITNELLDSSTNRSTNNTIQIIINTSPIVDGHYMLLCNPQSCLVQRIDEFSLKVACDICNMSDGKITIGFNSVCASSTINHQHYHMFVQFPYKFPVMVFYYFFSSKNRITFINLRKHPHLVFITLLPTRFPF
;
A
#
# COMPACT_ATOMS: atom_id res chain seq x y z
N PHE A 1 -15.38 -16.16 -1.93
CA PHE A 1 -15.10 -17.11 -0.83
C PHE A 1 -14.44 -16.33 0.30
N LYS A 2 -14.72 -16.67 1.56
CA LYS A 2 -14.23 -15.94 2.74
C LYS A 2 -12.83 -16.45 3.04
N HIS A 3 -11.78 -15.68 2.77
CA HIS A 3 -10.44 -16.13 3.15
C HIS A 3 -10.37 -15.99 4.67
N GLU A 4 -10.33 -17.13 5.34
CA GLU A 4 -10.43 -17.18 6.79
C GLU A 4 -9.02 -17.18 7.37
N HIS A 5 -8.65 -16.09 8.04
CA HIS A 5 -7.46 -16.07 8.87
C HIS A 5 -7.88 -16.18 10.33
N LYS A 6 -7.17 -17.01 11.10
CA LYS A 6 -7.33 -17.08 12.55
C LYS A 6 -6.31 -16.17 13.21
N MET A 7 -6.74 -15.42 14.21
CA MET A 7 -5.88 -14.49 14.94
C MET A 7 -5.95 -14.81 16.43
N LYS A 8 -4.78 -14.85 17.08
CA LYS A 8 -4.66 -14.94 18.53
C LYS A 8 -3.64 -13.92 19.03
N VAL A 9 -4.01 -13.16 20.05
CA VAL A 9 -3.07 -12.30 20.77
C VAL A 9 -2.49 -13.12 21.93
N LEU A 10 -1.17 -13.21 21.98
CA LEU A 10 -0.45 -13.72 23.13
C LEU A 10 -0.05 -12.54 24.01
N HIS A 11 -0.78 -12.39 25.11
CA HIS A 11 -0.51 -11.37 26.11
C HIS A 11 0.84 -11.62 26.79
N GLY A 12 1.55 -10.54 27.07
CA GLY A 12 2.88 -10.56 27.69
C GLY A 12 3.59 -9.24 27.42
N LYS A 13 4.89 -9.18 27.76
CA LYS A 13 5.69 -7.95 27.63
C LYS A 13 5.61 -7.28 26.25
N TYR A 14 5.50 -8.09 25.18
CA TYR A 14 5.54 -7.63 23.79
C TYR A 14 4.20 -7.78 23.04
N ASN A 15 3.15 -8.30 23.69
CA ASN A 15 1.82 -8.53 23.10
C ASN A 15 1.85 -9.04 21.66
N LEU A 16 2.28 -10.29 21.47
CA LEU A 16 2.47 -10.86 20.14
C LEU A 16 1.13 -11.19 19.48
N LYS A 17 1.00 -10.89 18.19
CA LYS A 17 -0.18 -11.24 17.39
C LYS A 17 0.17 -12.38 16.44
N ILE A 18 -0.42 -13.55 16.67
CA ILE A 18 -0.28 -14.72 15.81
C ILE A 18 -1.41 -14.71 14.79
N ILE A 19 -1.05 -14.81 13.52
CA ILE A 19 -1.98 -14.88 12.39
C ILE A 19 -1.73 -16.19 11.66
N ILE A 20 -2.76 -17.02 11.57
CA ILE A 20 -2.74 -18.26 10.78
C ILE A 20 -3.58 -18.00 9.54
N ASN A 21 -2.91 -17.94 8.40
CA ASN A 21 -3.52 -17.75 7.08
C ASN A 21 -3.05 -18.91 6.19
N GLN A 22 -3.83 -19.99 6.17
CA GLN A 22 -3.48 -21.24 5.50
C GLN A 22 -3.32 -21.04 4.00
N GLU A 23 -4.25 -20.30 3.39
CA GLU A 23 -4.21 -20.05 1.96
C GLU A 23 -2.99 -19.24 1.52
N ARG A 24 -2.56 -18.26 2.31
CA ARG A 24 -1.29 -17.57 2.04
C ARG A 24 -0.10 -18.50 2.12
N PHE A 25 -0.13 -19.50 3.01
CA PHE A 25 0.93 -20.50 3.11
C PHE A 25 0.94 -21.40 1.86
N ASP A 26 -0.21 -21.89 1.45
CA ASP A 26 -0.36 -22.80 0.30
C ASP A 26 -0.02 -22.10 -1.03
N ASN A 27 -0.43 -20.83 -1.17
CA ASN A 27 -0.18 -20.00 -2.36
C ASN A 27 1.12 -19.17 -2.28
N LYS A 28 2.00 -19.47 -1.32
CA LYS A 28 3.22 -18.68 -1.11
C LYS A 28 4.12 -18.78 -2.34
N ARG A 29 4.33 -17.64 -3.01
CA ARG A 29 5.29 -17.54 -4.12
C ARG A 29 6.68 -18.01 -3.65
N LYS A 30 7.34 -18.83 -4.48
CA LYS A 30 8.72 -19.25 -4.25
C LYS A 30 9.60 -18.01 -4.11
N MET A 31 10.39 -17.94 -3.04
CA MET A 31 11.29 -16.80 -2.86
C MET A 31 12.34 -16.80 -3.99
N PRO A 32 12.63 -15.64 -4.58
CA PRO A 32 13.73 -15.53 -5.53
C PRO A 32 15.05 -15.89 -4.84
N LYS A 33 15.97 -16.51 -5.57
CA LYS A 33 17.36 -16.68 -5.11
C LYS A 33 18.04 -15.32 -5.21
N ILE A 34 18.26 -14.67 -4.07
CA ILE A 34 18.86 -13.35 -4.01
C ILE A 34 20.32 -13.52 -3.64
N ASN A 35 21.20 -13.21 -4.59
CA ASN A 35 22.65 -13.32 -4.41
C ASN A 35 23.31 -11.94 -4.27
N SER A 36 22.53 -10.86 -4.31
CA SER A 36 23.02 -9.48 -4.29
C SER A 36 21.97 -8.53 -3.70
N LEU A 37 22.42 -7.48 -3.03
CA LEU A 37 21.58 -6.35 -2.59
C LEU A 37 21.25 -5.39 -3.75
N ASN A 38 22.09 -5.38 -4.80
CA ASN A 38 21.95 -4.51 -5.96
C ASN A 38 21.31 -5.27 -7.14
N LEU A 39 20.13 -5.85 -6.90
CA LEU A 39 19.35 -6.47 -7.97
C LEU A 39 18.81 -5.41 -8.92
N GLN A 40 19.00 -5.61 -10.21
CA GLN A 40 18.43 -4.76 -11.24
C GLN A 40 16.92 -5.01 -11.37
N PHE A 41 16.19 -4.00 -11.84
CA PHE A 41 14.79 -4.16 -12.20
C PHE A 41 14.69 -5.04 -13.45
N ASP A 42 13.82 -6.05 -13.41
CA ASP A 42 13.58 -6.94 -14.54
C ASP A 42 12.12 -6.80 -15.00
N PRO A 43 11.87 -6.15 -16.16
CA PRO A 43 10.53 -5.97 -16.68
C PRO A 43 9.87 -7.28 -17.11
N SER A 44 10.62 -8.38 -17.31
CA SER A 44 10.05 -9.68 -17.66
C SER A 44 9.33 -10.33 -16.47
N LEU A 45 9.84 -10.13 -15.26
CA LEU A 45 9.24 -10.63 -14.02
C LEU A 45 7.96 -9.87 -13.65
N PHE A 46 7.20 -10.41 -12.71
CA PHE A 46 6.04 -9.71 -12.16
C PHE A 46 6.46 -8.38 -11.52
N ASN A 47 5.74 -7.31 -11.85
CA ASN A 47 5.98 -5.98 -11.31
C ASN A 47 4.68 -5.14 -11.35
N PHE A 48 4.59 -4.08 -10.56
CA PHE A 48 3.36 -3.31 -10.38
C PHE A 48 2.92 -2.46 -11.58
N THR A 49 3.67 -2.37 -12.67
CA THR A 49 3.15 -1.73 -13.89
C THR A 49 2.12 -2.62 -14.60
N LYS A 50 2.07 -3.91 -14.27
CA LYS A 50 1.22 -4.94 -14.88
C LYS A 50 -0.11 -5.21 -14.16
N ILE A 51 -0.40 -4.50 -13.07
CA ILE A 51 -1.64 -4.71 -12.29
C ILE A 51 -2.87 -4.25 -13.07
N GLN A 52 -4.01 -4.90 -12.83
CA GLN A 52 -5.28 -4.53 -13.42
C GLN A 52 -5.82 -3.24 -12.79
N SER A 53 -6.57 -2.45 -13.56
CA SER A 53 -7.20 -1.23 -13.04
C SER A 53 -8.20 -1.49 -11.91
N SER A 54 -8.79 -2.69 -11.84
CA SER A 54 -9.66 -3.15 -10.75
C SER A 54 -8.94 -3.35 -9.42
N GLU A 55 -7.62 -3.57 -9.45
CA GLU A 55 -6.80 -3.73 -8.23
C GLU A 55 -6.39 -2.38 -7.63
N LYS A 56 -6.52 -1.29 -8.39
CA LYS A 56 -6.20 0.07 -7.92
C LYS A 56 -7.35 0.65 -7.13
N ILE A 57 -7.13 0.96 -5.85
CA ILE A 57 -8.16 1.54 -4.98
C ILE A 57 -8.14 3.06 -5.11
N LEU A 58 -6.94 3.62 -5.02
CA LEU A 58 -6.70 5.05 -5.08
C LEU A 58 -5.41 5.28 -5.87
N GLN A 59 -5.43 6.31 -6.70
CA GLN A 59 -4.25 6.87 -7.31
C GLN A 59 -4.25 8.38 -7.06
N PHE A 60 -3.05 8.88 -6.83
CA PHE A 60 -2.55 10.19 -6.42
C PHE A 60 -1.46 10.81 -7.26
N GLU A 61 -1.35 12.13 -7.38
CA GLU A 61 -0.18 12.82 -7.89
C GLU A 61 0.01 14.05 -7.03
N ILE A 62 1.21 14.20 -6.47
CA ILE A 62 1.58 15.39 -5.70
C ILE A 62 2.14 16.41 -6.69
N THR A 63 1.53 17.58 -6.75
CA THR A 63 2.05 18.69 -7.56
C THR A 63 3.37 19.18 -6.97
N ASN A 64 4.30 19.61 -7.83
CA ASN A 64 5.62 20.08 -7.41
C ASN A 64 5.58 21.30 -6.47
N GLU A 65 4.46 22.03 -6.42
CA GLU A 65 4.24 23.15 -5.50
C GLU A 65 4.10 22.70 -4.03
N LEU A 66 3.68 21.46 -3.81
CA LEU A 66 3.50 20.86 -2.48
C LEU A 66 4.71 20.07 -2.00
N LEU A 67 5.75 19.96 -2.85
CA LEU A 67 6.98 19.26 -2.54
C LEU A 67 8.05 20.26 -2.13
N ASP A 68 8.67 20.02 -0.97
CA ASP A 68 9.82 20.80 -0.53
C ASP A 68 10.92 20.78 -1.59
N SER A 69 11.57 21.92 -1.77
CA SER A 69 12.64 22.12 -2.76
C SER A 69 13.83 21.16 -2.59
N SER A 70 13.94 20.48 -1.45
CA SER A 70 14.94 19.44 -1.16
C SER A 70 14.60 18.07 -1.75
N THR A 71 13.32 17.78 -2.02
CA THR A 71 12.93 16.49 -2.59
C THR A 71 13.30 16.46 -4.08
N ASN A 72 14.07 15.44 -4.49
CA ASN A 72 14.41 15.23 -5.89
C ASN A 72 13.13 15.25 -6.73
N ARG A 73 12.99 16.27 -7.60
CA ARG A 73 11.82 16.46 -8.47
C ARG A 73 11.76 15.34 -9.50
N SER A 74 11.27 14.16 -9.11
CA SER A 74 10.83 13.18 -10.08
C SER A 74 9.66 13.77 -10.84
N THR A 75 9.67 13.65 -12.17
CA THR A 75 8.61 14.20 -13.03
C THR A 75 7.24 13.58 -12.77
N ASN A 76 7.21 12.43 -12.12
CA ASN A 76 6.00 11.77 -11.66
C ASN A 76 6.11 11.66 -10.14
N ASN A 77 5.15 12.22 -9.41
CA ASN A 77 5.00 12.06 -7.95
C ASN A 77 3.72 11.27 -7.67
N THR A 78 3.57 10.18 -8.41
CA THR A 78 2.37 9.35 -8.41
C THR A 78 2.38 8.44 -7.19
N ILE A 79 1.29 8.43 -6.45
CA ILE A 79 1.08 7.54 -5.30
C ILE A 79 -0.09 6.62 -5.62
N GLN A 80 0.02 5.33 -5.35
CA GLN A 80 -1.05 4.36 -5.56
C GLN A 80 -1.26 3.53 -4.29
N ILE A 81 -2.52 3.35 -3.92
CA ILE A 81 -2.94 2.31 -2.96
C ILE A 81 -3.65 1.24 -3.76
N ILE A 82 -3.17 0.00 -3.65
CA ILE A 82 -3.68 -1.14 -4.40
C ILE A 82 -4.08 -2.28 -3.46
N ILE A 83 -4.99 -3.13 -3.94
CA ILE A 83 -5.33 -4.39 -3.28
C ILE A 83 -4.09 -5.28 -3.25
N ASN A 84 -3.80 -5.86 -2.09
CA ASN A 84 -2.88 -6.98 -2.03
C ASN A 84 -3.66 -8.26 -2.38
N THR A 85 -3.36 -8.89 -3.51
CA THR A 85 -3.98 -10.15 -3.96
C THR A 85 -3.55 -11.35 -3.11
N SER A 86 -2.59 -11.19 -2.21
CA SER A 86 -2.23 -12.19 -1.21
C SER A 86 -2.06 -11.52 0.15
N PRO A 87 -3.15 -11.06 0.79
CA PRO A 87 -3.07 -10.34 2.05
C PRO A 87 -2.62 -11.27 3.20
N ILE A 88 -2.16 -10.68 4.31
CA ILE A 88 -1.79 -11.43 5.52
C ILE A 88 -3.02 -11.50 6.43
N VAL A 89 -3.68 -10.35 6.57
CA VAL A 89 -4.94 -10.12 7.27
C VAL A 89 -5.80 -9.19 6.43
N ASP A 90 -7.09 -9.11 6.77
CA ASP A 90 -7.98 -8.10 6.21
C ASP A 90 -7.40 -6.70 6.43
N GLY A 91 -7.50 -5.83 5.42
CA GLY A 91 -6.91 -4.49 5.48
C GLY A 91 -5.42 -4.42 5.19
N HIS A 92 -4.82 -5.50 4.66
CA HIS A 92 -3.48 -5.48 4.10
C HIS A 92 -3.54 -5.04 2.62
N TYR A 93 -3.02 -3.85 2.33
CA TYR A 93 -2.91 -3.23 1.01
C TYR A 93 -1.43 -3.01 0.66
N MET A 94 -1.15 -2.65 -0.59
CA MET A 94 0.17 -2.15 -0.98
C MET A 94 0.10 -0.64 -1.24
N LEU A 95 1.14 0.07 -0.80
CA LEU A 95 1.40 1.46 -1.14
C LEU A 95 2.57 1.50 -2.14
N LEU A 96 2.35 2.15 -3.28
CA LEU A 96 3.34 2.33 -4.34
C LEU A 96 3.61 3.81 -4.55
N CYS A 97 4.87 4.16 -4.74
CA CYS A 97 5.31 5.50 -5.12
C CYS A 97 6.01 5.38 -6.47
N ASN A 98 5.61 6.20 -7.44
CA ASN A 98 6.17 6.26 -8.79
C ASN A 98 6.33 4.88 -9.48
N PRO A 99 5.28 4.04 -9.54
CA PRO A 99 5.42 2.68 -10.06
C PRO A 99 5.86 2.61 -11.53
N GLN A 100 5.63 3.67 -12.31
CA GLN A 100 6.10 3.75 -13.71
C GLN A 100 7.61 4.04 -13.82
N SER A 101 8.25 4.49 -12.74
CA SER A 101 9.70 4.68 -12.68
C SER A 101 10.47 3.38 -12.51
N CYS A 102 9.78 2.23 -12.35
CA CYS A 102 10.37 0.90 -12.27
C CYS A 102 11.49 0.80 -11.22
N LEU A 103 11.33 1.51 -10.10
CA LEU A 103 12.32 1.50 -9.04
C LEU A 103 12.41 0.11 -8.41
N VAL A 104 13.63 -0.37 -8.19
CA VAL A 104 13.88 -1.62 -7.47
C VAL A 104 13.39 -1.53 -6.03
N GLN A 105 13.25 -2.65 -5.33
CA GLN A 105 12.74 -2.68 -3.94
C GLN A 105 13.77 -2.12 -2.94
N ARG A 106 13.96 -0.80 -3.00
CA ARG A 106 14.83 0.03 -2.17
C ARG A 106 14.10 1.32 -1.81
N ILE A 107 14.23 1.78 -0.57
CA ILE A 107 13.62 3.03 -0.11
C ILE A 107 14.33 4.23 -0.76
N ASP A 108 13.54 5.20 -1.22
CA ASP A 108 14.00 6.55 -1.54
C ASP A 108 13.29 7.59 -0.64
N GLU A 109 13.81 8.83 -0.66
CA GLU A 109 13.33 9.94 0.17
C GLU A 109 11.84 10.24 -0.02
N PHE A 110 11.37 10.30 -1.27
CA PHE A 110 9.98 10.59 -1.58
C PHE A 110 9.06 9.50 -1.03
N SER A 111 9.39 8.24 -1.34
CA SER A 111 8.60 7.08 -0.89
C SER A 111 8.53 6.97 0.63
N LEU A 112 9.63 7.28 1.33
CA LEU A 112 9.69 7.26 2.78
C LEU A 112 8.86 8.40 3.38
N LYS A 113 8.96 9.61 2.82
CA LYS A 113 8.17 10.75 3.26
C LYS A 113 6.67 10.48 3.14
N VAL A 114 6.22 9.95 2.00
CA VAL A 114 4.82 9.55 1.79
C VAL A 114 4.37 8.52 2.84
N ALA A 115 5.19 7.51 3.12
CA ALA A 115 4.87 6.51 4.13
C ALA A 115 4.75 7.12 5.54
N CYS A 116 5.69 8.00 5.93
CA CYS A 116 5.65 8.70 7.22
C CYS A 116 4.44 9.61 7.34
N ASP A 117 4.13 10.39 6.29
CA ASP A 117 3.00 11.32 6.27
C ASP A 117 1.66 10.56 6.43
N ILE A 118 1.48 9.45 5.73
CA ILE A 118 0.28 8.59 5.88
C ILE A 118 0.16 8.06 7.31
N CYS A 119 1.26 7.54 7.88
CA CYS A 119 1.26 7.06 9.27
C CYS A 119 0.87 8.18 10.25
N ASN A 120 1.48 9.36 10.12
CA ASN A 120 1.25 10.51 10.98
C ASN A 120 -0.20 11.01 10.92
N MET A 121 -0.80 11.05 9.73
CA MET A 121 -2.19 11.47 9.54
C MET A 121 -3.22 10.41 9.96
N SER A 122 -2.79 9.17 10.23
CA SER A 122 -3.72 8.06 10.45
C SER A 122 -4.21 7.88 11.88
N ASP A 123 -3.73 8.68 12.83
CA ASP A 123 -4.06 8.55 14.26
C ASP A 123 -3.80 7.12 14.78
N GLY A 124 -2.67 6.53 14.35
CA GLY A 124 -2.25 5.17 14.72
C GLY A 124 -3.04 4.03 14.06
N LYS A 125 -3.99 4.32 13.17
CA LYS A 125 -4.83 3.30 12.52
C LYS A 125 -4.22 2.69 11.26
N ILE A 126 -3.16 3.31 10.72
CA ILE A 126 -2.40 2.76 9.61
C ILE A 126 -0.98 2.46 10.07
N THR A 127 -0.53 1.25 9.77
CA THR A 127 0.86 0.84 9.93
C THR A 127 1.44 0.55 8.56
N ILE A 128 2.58 1.18 8.24
CA ILE A 128 3.31 0.93 7.00
C ILE A 128 4.60 0.20 7.32
N GLY A 129 4.89 -0.87 6.57
CA GLY A 129 6.10 -1.67 6.68
C GLY A 129 6.79 -1.82 5.32
N PHE A 130 8.10 -2.00 5.32
CA PHE A 130 8.90 -2.21 4.12
C PHE A 130 9.75 -3.47 4.28
N ASN A 131 9.68 -4.36 3.29
CA ASN A 131 10.55 -5.53 3.19
C ASN A 131 11.53 -5.29 2.05
N SER A 132 12.83 -5.27 2.32
CA SER A 132 13.85 -5.28 1.25
C SER A 132 13.89 -6.66 0.57
N VAL A 133 14.57 -6.75 -0.58
CA VAL A 133 14.77 -8.03 -1.29
C VAL A 133 15.35 -9.10 -0.35
N CYS A 134 16.40 -8.79 0.42
CA CYS A 134 17.00 -9.73 1.38
C CYS A 134 16.22 -9.91 2.69
N ALA A 135 15.11 -9.19 2.87
CA ALA A 135 14.23 -9.27 4.03
C ALA A 135 12.85 -9.84 3.65
N SER A 136 12.83 -10.96 2.90
CA SER A 136 11.62 -11.69 2.51
C SER A 136 10.68 -10.97 1.53
N SER A 137 11.13 -9.94 0.82
CA SER A 137 10.37 -9.44 -0.34
C SER A 137 10.45 -10.42 -1.51
N THR A 138 9.31 -10.73 -2.11
CA THR A 138 9.22 -11.63 -3.28
C THR A 138 9.13 -10.89 -4.62
N ILE A 139 9.12 -9.54 -4.58
CA ILE A 139 8.98 -8.68 -5.76
C ILE A 139 10.09 -7.63 -5.71
N ASN A 140 10.89 -7.53 -6.78
CA ASN A 140 11.90 -6.47 -6.92
C ASN A 140 11.34 -5.24 -7.65
N HIS A 141 10.34 -4.61 -7.06
CA HIS A 141 9.76 -3.33 -7.53
C HIS A 141 9.25 -2.61 -6.28
N GLN A 142 9.70 -1.37 -6.03
CA GLN A 142 9.41 -0.57 -4.84
C GLN A 142 7.93 -0.60 -4.43
N HIS A 143 7.68 -1.12 -3.23
CA HIS A 143 6.38 -1.16 -2.60
C HIS A 143 6.50 -1.20 -1.07
N TYR A 144 5.47 -0.71 -0.42
CA TYR A 144 5.29 -0.79 1.03
C TYR A 144 4.05 -1.62 1.35
N HIS A 145 4.11 -2.35 2.45
CA HIS A 145 2.97 -3.01 3.06
C HIS A 145 2.19 -2.00 3.90
N MET A 146 0.90 -1.81 3.62
CA MET A 146 0.04 -0.91 4.37
C MET A 146 -1.05 -1.73 5.08
N PHE A 147 -1.09 -1.67 6.40
CA PHE A 147 -2.09 -2.33 7.24
C PHE A 147 -3.04 -1.29 7.81
N VAL A 148 -4.33 -1.46 7.55
CA VAL A 148 -5.40 -0.54 7.99
C VAL A 148 -6.24 -1.22 9.07
N GLN A 149 -6.35 -0.61 10.24
CA GLN A 149 -7.23 -1.07 11.32
C GLN A 149 -8.65 -0.57 11.07
N PHE A 150 -9.63 -1.48 10.96
CA PHE A 150 -11.03 -1.12 10.74
C PHE A 150 -11.85 -1.00 12.03
N PRO A 151 -12.90 -0.16 12.05
CA PRO A 151 -13.34 0.74 10.96
C PRO A 151 -12.46 2.00 10.86
N TYR A 152 -11.97 2.32 9.66
CA TYR A 152 -11.21 3.54 9.39
C TYR A 152 -11.74 4.28 8.16
N LYS A 153 -11.92 5.60 8.31
CA LYS A 153 -12.22 6.51 7.21
C LYS A 153 -10.96 7.31 6.94
N PHE A 154 -10.45 7.25 5.72
CA PHE A 154 -9.25 7.97 5.33
C PHE A 154 -9.62 9.45 5.12
N PRO A 155 -9.06 10.41 5.88
CA PRO A 155 -9.18 11.82 5.55
C PRO A 155 -8.28 12.08 4.34
N VAL A 156 -8.85 12.27 3.16
CA VAL A 156 -8.07 12.69 1.99
C VAL A 156 -8.01 14.22 2.01
N MET A 157 -6.81 14.75 2.26
CA MET A 157 -6.48 16.13 1.87
C MET A 157 -6.47 16.22 0.35
N VAL A 158 -6.93 17.35 -0.19
CA VAL A 158 -7.16 17.59 -1.62
C VAL A 158 -6.02 17.02 -2.49
N PHE A 159 -6.33 15.97 -3.27
CA PHE A 159 -5.52 15.51 -4.38
C PHE A 159 -6.42 15.45 -5.62
N TYR A 160 -6.09 16.20 -6.66
CA TYR A 160 -6.84 16.22 -7.92
C TYR A 160 -6.77 14.84 -8.59
N TYR A 161 -7.87 14.07 -8.60
CA TYR A 161 -7.92 12.77 -9.28
C TYR A 161 -9.18 12.46 -10.08
N PHE A 162 -8.94 11.82 -11.22
CA PHE A 162 -9.90 11.05 -12.02
C PHE A 162 -10.48 9.91 -11.16
N PHE A 163 -11.78 9.95 -10.87
CA PHE A 163 -12.51 8.81 -10.33
C PHE A 163 -13.04 7.96 -11.49
N SER A 164 -12.43 6.79 -11.71
CA SER A 164 -13.03 5.79 -12.60
C SER A 164 -14.22 5.15 -11.87
N SER A 165 -15.40 5.20 -12.48
CA SER A 165 -16.72 4.86 -11.94
C SER A 165 -16.93 3.38 -11.55
N LYS A 166 -15.88 2.56 -11.47
CA LYS A 166 -15.96 1.11 -11.26
C LYS A 166 -15.61 0.64 -9.84
N ASN A 167 -15.09 1.49 -8.97
CA ASN A 167 -14.70 1.09 -7.61
C ASN A 167 -15.74 1.54 -6.57
N ARG A 168 -16.16 0.59 -5.73
CA ARG A 168 -17.15 0.74 -4.65
C ARG A 168 -16.65 1.65 -3.52
N ILE A 169 -16.40 2.92 -3.80
CA ILE A 169 -16.09 3.94 -2.80
C ILE A 169 -17.42 4.56 -2.36
N THR A 170 -17.85 4.23 -1.14
CA THR A 170 -19.03 4.88 -0.54
C THR A 170 -18.59 6.20 0.09
N PHE A 171 -18.94 7.32 -0.55
CA PHE A 171 -18.75 8.66 -0.02
C PHE A 171 -19.72 8.90 1.14
N ILE A 172 -19.22 9.38 2.28
CA ILE A 172 -20.08 9.87 3.38
C ILE A 172 -19.83 11.37 3.51
N ASN A 173 -20.87 12.15 3.21
CA ASN A 173 -20.89 13.60 3.15
C ASN A 173 -20.76 14.22 4.54
N LEU A 174 -19.82 15.15 4.74
CA LEU A 174 -19.75 15.99 5.94
C LEU A 174 -19.73 17.47 5.53
N ARG A 175 -20.94 18.03 5.47
CA ARG A 175 -21.26 19.44 5.34
C ARG A 175 -20.53 20.25 6.41
N LYS A 176 -19.46 20.98 6.05
CA LYS A 176 -19.14 22.35 6.53
C LYS A 176 -17.78 22.93 6.11
N HIS A 177 -16.95 22.24 5.31
CA HIS A 177 -15.76 22.86 4.72
C HIS A 177 -15.54 22.38 3.27
N PRO A 178 -15.08 23.24 2.34
CA PRO A 178 -14.97 22.91 0.91
C PRO A 178 -13.75 22.04 0.52
N HIS A 179 -12.98 21.49 1.47
CA HIS A 179 -11.63 20.95 1.19
C HIS A 179 -11.31 19.56 1.76
N LEU A 180 -12.29 18.78 2.23
CA LEU A 180 -12.06 17.44 2.78
C LEU A 180 -12.95 16.41 2.10
N VAL A 181 -12.33 15.44 1.41
CA VAL A 181 -13.02 14.25 0.89
C VAL A 181 -12.65 13.07 1.77
N PHE A 182 -13.63 12.34 2.29
CA PHE A 182 -13.38 11.13 3.06
C PHE A 182 -13.52 9.92 2.15
N ILE A 183 -12.42 9.18 1.95
CA ILE A 183 -12.48 7.86 1.31
C ILE A 183 -12.60 6.84 2.43
N THR A 184 -13.76 6.18 2.50
CA THR A 184 -13.90 5.02 3.38
C THR A 184 -13.25 3.84 2.67
N LEU A 185 -12.08 3.42 3.14
CA LEU A 185 -11.58 2.10 2.79
C LEU A 185 -12.53 1.08 3.41
N LEU A 186 -12.99 0.13 2.60
CA LEU A 186 -13.68 -1.04 3.12
C LEU A 186 -12.62 -2.11 3.34
N PRO A 187 -12.77 -2.98 4.37
CA PRO A 187 -11.95 -4.17 4.47
C PRO A 187 -11.87 -4.84 3.10
N THR A 188 -10.66 -5.15 2.65
CA THR A 188 -10.45 -5.92 1.43
C THR A 188 -11.17 -7.25 1.57
N ARG A 189 -12.44 -7.26 1.15
CA ARG A 189 -13.16 -8.49 0.85
C ARG A 189 -12.81 -8.80 -0.58
N PHE A 190 -12.06 -9.87 -0.73
CA PHE A 190 -11.64 -10.50 -1.96
C PHE A 190 -12.61 -10.21 -3.11
N PRO A 191 -12.22 -9.39 -4.09
CA PRO A 191 -12.90 -9.41 -5.36
C PRO A 191 -12.58 -10.75 -6.02
N PHE A 192 -13.62 -11.41 -6.50
CA PHE A 192 -13.50 -12.60 -7.33
C PHE A 192 -12.78 -12.27 -8.64
#